data_AF-A0A661SVR2-F1
#
_entry.id   AF-A0A661SVR2-F1
#
_cell.length_a   1.000
_cell.length_b   1.000
_cell.length_c   1.000
_cell.angle_alpha   90.00
_cell.angle_beta   90.00
_cell.angle_gamma   90.00
#
_symmetry.space_group_name_H-M   'P 1'
#
loop_
_entity.id
_entity.type
_entity.pdbx_description
1 polymer ?
#
loop_
_entity_poly.entity_id
_entity_poly.type
_entity_poly.pdbx_seq_one_letter_code
_entity_poly.pdbx_strand_id
1 'polypeptide(L)'
;SAGGANDMLYAGTEDSSVWATVDSGKTWTAHTSGIGKGLTASTPVADANNKGFGLIKDNKVTALPGCLSEKWTVACIAESPNGGSFSITGTVSGRQTDYDITTGTYTIPNVLSFTILDDTGSSGIGGFEVGDTFTFNTTRDPGRNIRSLLADQGNNLLYAVTLGELSSHSVGNIYVHELNPDGSIAPGDWREANTGLPQYDPPDDTTLFAQHVIAPNIPGNPTALYIGGEGINFYKATSGLDTGELIWQESKNGLSNLIMARMPVLFSGLCESNMYQEDSGFVSLYIQDKNGNPPVAGTKVIVRKTDSEGKESTLMNYTYPDTLTHTGTWRDPSDSTTNNPYRFYLGLGDGISLEMEWACSDAVPGCSSGD
;
A
#
# COMPACT_ATOMS: atom_id res chain seq x y z
N SER A 1 18.33 8.97 -5.96
CA SER A 1 19.46 8.66 -5.07
C SER A 1 20.63 8.24 -5.95
N ALA A 2 21.87 8.55 -5.56
CA ALA A 2 23.08 8.26 -6.34
C ALA A 2 23.92 7.12 -5.73
N GLY A 3 23.34 6.34 -4.81
CA GLY A 3 24.02 5.27 -4.07
C GLY A 3 25.03 5.79 -3.04
N GLY A 4 24.89 7.03 -2.56
CA GLY A 4 25.84 7.68 -1.66
C GLY A 4 25.61 7.33 -0.19
N ALA A 5 26.64 7.49 0.65
CA ALA A 5 26.60 7.24 2.09
C ALA A 5 25.63 8.14 2.90
N ASN A 6 24.98 9.11 2.24
CA ASN A 6 24.00 10.03 2.81
C ASN A 6 22.60 9.85 2.17
N ASP A 7 22.40 8.79 1.38
CA ASP A 7 21.10 8.53 0.78
C ASP A 7 20.10 8.09 1.85
N MET A 8 18.89 8.64 1.79
CA MET A 8 17.78 8.22 2.63
C MET A 8 17.18 6.93 2.11
N LEU A 9 17.05 5.92 2.98
CA LEU A 9 16.28 4.71 2.69
C LEU A 9 15.08 4.63 3.64
N TYR A 10 13.96 4.18 3.11
CA TYR A 10 12.76 3.87 3.88
C TYR A 10 12.43 2.39 3.71
N ALA A 11 11.98 1.76 4.79
CA ALA A 11 11.52 0.38 4.79
C ALA A 11 10.16 0.27 5.45
N GLY A 12 9.25 -0.41 4.77
CA GLY A 12 7.99 -0.88 5.35
C GLY A 12 8.16 -2.34 5.71
N THR A 13 7.69 -2.74 6.88
CA THR A 13 7.80 -4.13 7.36
C THR A 13 6.43 -4.77 7.51
N GLU A 14 6.36 -6.11 7.51
CA GLU A 14 5.11 -6.85 7.70
C GLU A 14 4.64 -6.92 9.17
N ASP A 15 5.57 -6.77 10.13
CA ASP A 15 5.32 -6.92 11.58
C ASP A 15 5.56 -5.62 12.39
N SER A 16 5.87 -4.51 11.72
CA SER A 16 6.19 -3.22 12.35
C SER A 16 5.81 -2.06 11.41
N SER A 17 6.19 -0.82 11.73
CA SER A 17 5.76 0.33 10.94
C SER A 17 6.78 0.72 9.85
N VAL A 18 6.81 1.99 9.48
CA VAL A 18 7.80 2.56 8.58
C VAL A 18 9.09 2.85 9.35
N TRP A 19 10.22 2.51 8.74
CA TRP A 19 11.56 2.77 9.26
C TRP A 19 12.34 3.61 8.28
N ALA A 20 13.25 4.46 8.78
CA ALA A 20 14.14 5.26 7.96
C ALA A 20 15.59 5.13 8.43
N THR A 21 16.52 5.28 7.49
CA THR A 21 17.97 5.28 7.72
C THR A 21 18.66 6.30 6.81
N VAL A 22 19.69 6.95 7.36
CA VAL A 22 20.53 7.94 6.65
C VAL A 22 21.94 7.43 6.40
N ASP A 23 22.27 6.25 6.91
CA ASP A 23 23.63 5.69 6.93
C ASP A 23 23.71 4.37 6.16
N SER A 24 22.86 4.25 5.13
CA SER A 24 22.72 3.08 4.28
C SER A 24 22.36 1.80 5.06
N GLY A 25 21.53 1.94 6.10
CA GLY A 25 20.96 0.81 6.85
C GLY A 25 21.82 0.31 8.02
N LYS A 26 22.84 1.05 8.46
CA LYS A 26 23.59 0.69 9.68
C LYS A 26 22.76 0.96 10.92
N THR A 27 22.00 2.05 10.94
CA THR A 27 21.05 2.39 12.00
C THR A 27 19.69 2.72 11.42
N TRP A 28 18.63 2.27 12.11
CA TRP A 28 17.24 2.44 11.69
C TRP A 28 16.44 3.11 12.79
N THR A 29 15.64 4.11 12.41
CA THR A 29 14.71 4.79 13.31
C THR A 29 13.28 4.44 12.90
N ALA A 30 12.46 4.02 13.86
CA ALA A 30 11.06 3.72 13.64
C ALA A 30 10.21 5.00 13.62
N HIS A 31 9.30 5.11 12.66
CA HIS A 31 8.35 6.21 12.52
C HIS A 31 6.93 5.66 12.54
N THR A 32 6.43 5.40 13.75
CA THR A 32 5.17 4.66 13.98
C THR A 32 3.98 5.55 14.35
N SER A 33 4.21 6.82 14.71
CA SER A 33 3.17 7.66 15.29
C SER A 33 2.10 8.05 14.26
N GLY A 34 0.82 7.81 14.58
CA GLY A 34 -0.31 8.15 13.70
C GLY A 34 -0.72 7.06 12.69
N ILE A 35 0.06 5.99 12.53
CA ILE A 35 -0.30 4.80 11.72
C ILE A 35 -1.21 3.85 12.55
N GLY A 36 -2.13 3.14 11.90
CA GLY A 36 -2.98 2.13 12.55
C GLY A 36 -4.32 2.67 13.10
N LYS A 37 -5.04 3.41 12.25
CA LYS A 37 -6.34 4.02 12.57
C LYS A 37 -7.55 3.29 11.99
N GLY A 38 -7.35 2.24 11.19
CA GLY A 38 -8.45 1.37 10.75
C GLY A 38 -9.15 0.75 11.96
N LEU A 39 -10.48 0.88 12.02
CA LEU A 39 -11.28 0.51 13.20
C LEU A 39 -12.56 -0.22 12.79
N THR A 40 -12.86 -1.32 13.48
CA THR A 40 -14.14 -2.01 13.38
C THR A 40 -14.69 -2.43 14.72
N ALA A 41 -15.98 -2.67 14.72
CA ALA A 41 -16.66 -3.48 15.71
C ALA A 41 -17.39 -4.61 15.00
N SER A 42 -17.28 -5.84 15.52
CA SER A 42 -18.09 -6.95 15.04
C SER A 42 -19.56 -6.74 15.41
N THR A 43 -20.45 -7.39 14.66
CA THR A 43 -21.85 -7.54 15.03
C THR A 43 -21.96 -8.11 16.46
N PRO A 44 -22.75 -7.50 17.37
CA PRO A 44 -22.99 -8.06 18.68
C PRO A 44 -23.76 -9.37 18.62
N VAL A 45 -23.34 -10.32 19.44
CA VAL A 45 -23.91 -11.66 19.52
C VAL A 45 -24.50 -11.86 20.92
N ALA A 46 -25.79 -12.17 20.98
CA ALA A 46 -26.48 -12.56 22.20
C ALA A 46 -25.96 -13.89 22.74
N ASP A 47 -25.84 -14.04 24.07
CA ASP A 47 -25.55 -15.33 24.67
C ASP A 47 -26.72 -16.30 24.48
N ALA A 48 -26.42 -17.58 24.23
CA ALA A 48 -27.43 -18.60 23.98
C ALA A 48 -28.34 -18.88 25.19
N ASN A 49 -27.93 -18.45 26.39
CA ASN A 49 -28.70 -18.56 27.62
C ASN A 49 -29.50 -17.29 27.95
N ASN A 50 -29.44 -16.26 27.10
CA ASN A 50 -30.30 -15.09 27.25
C ASN A 50 -31.77 -15.53 27.23
N LYS A 51 -32.54 -14.97 28.14
CA LYS A 51 -33.97 -15.25 28.28
C LYS A 51 -34.82 -14.15 27.67
N GLY A 52 -34.32 -12.91 27.71
CA GLY A 52 -34.91 -11.78 27.01
C GLY A 52 -34.67 -11.81 25.50
N PHE A 53 -35.52 -11.08 24.77
CA PHE A 53 -35.47 -10.98 23.31
C PHE A 53 -34.91 -9.64 22.81
N GLY A 54 -34.46 -8.78 23.73
CA GLY A 54 -33.91 -7.47 23.37
C GLY A 54 -32.65 -7.58 22.51
N LEU A 55 -32.37 -6.52 21.74
CA LEU A 55 -31.28 -6.50 20.76
C LEU A 55 -30.48 -5.20 20.86
N ILE A 56 -29.20 -5.25 20.48
CA ILE A 56 -28.48 -4.03 20.12
C ILE A 56 -29.04 -3.58 18.77
N LYS A 57 -29.44 -2.30 18.70
CA LYS A 57 -30.11 -1.70 17.54
C LYS A 57 -29.30 -1.95 16.27
N ASP A 58 -29.99 -2.43 15.23
CA ASP A 58 -29.43 -2.74 13.92
C ASP A 58 -28.21 -3.70 13.98
N ASN A 59 -28.04 -4.41 15.10
CA ASN A 59 -26.85 -5.18 15.45
C ASN A 59 -25.53 -4.41 15.22
N LYS A 60 -25.52 -3.11 15.55
CA LYS A 60 -24.43 -2.20 15.18
C LYS A 60 -23.75 -1.54 16.38
N VAL A 61 -22.43 -1.52 16.33
CA VAL A 61 -21.56 -0.74 17.22
C VAL A 61 -20.64 0.13 16.36
N THR A 62 -20.50 1.40 16.70
CA THR A 62 -19.56 2.31 16.05
C THR A 62 -18.29 2.39 16.88
N ALA A 63 -17.16 1.96 16.35
CA ALA A 63 -15.84 2.15 16.96
C ALA A 63 -15.32 3.58 16.66
N LEU A 64 -14.72 4.24 17.66
CA LEU A 64 -14.22 5.61 17.57
C LEU A 64 -12.68 5.66 17.74
N PRO A 65 -12.00 6.79 17.44
CA PRO A 65 -10.54 6.85 17.30
C PRO A 65 -9.68 6.42 18.51
N GLY A 66 -10.24 6.29 19.70
CA GLY A 66 -9.61 5.78 20.93
C GLY A 66 -9.94 4.31 21.27
N CYS A 67 -10.69 3.61 20.42
CA CYS A 67 -11.05 2.21 20.62
C CYS A 67 -9.82 1.28 20.60
N LEU A 68 -9.78 0.24 21.42
CA LEU A 68 -8.70 -0.74 21.41
C LEU A 68 -9.17 -2.06 20.78
N SER A 69 -8.23 -2.90 20.34
CA SER A 69 -8.55 -4.28 19.95
C SER A 69 -8.88 -5.07 21.21
N GLU A 70 -10.15 -5.40 21.43
CA GLU A 70 -10.61 -6.06 22.65
C GLU A 70 -11.99 -6.70 22.50
N LYS A 71 -12.35 -7.57 23.45
CA LYS A 71 -13.70 -8.12 23.57
C LYS A 71 -14.51 -7.25 24.53
N TRP A 72 -15.73 -6.94 24.14
CA TRP A 72 -16.71 -6.22 24.94
C TRP A 72 -17.83 -7.14 25.38
N THR A 73 -18.27 -6.96 26.62
CA THR A 73 -19.45 -7.59 27.20
C THR A 73 -20.42 -6.52 27.66
N VAL A 74 -21.66 -6.62 27.18
CA VAL A 74 -22.79 -5.78 27.59
C VAL A 74 -23.77 -6.69 28.32
N ALA A 75 -24.00 -6.46 29.62
CA ALA A 75 -24.81 -7.33 30.46
C ALA A 75 -25.94 -6.57 31.15
N CYS A 76 -27.17 -7.05 31.04
CA CYS A 76 -28.32 -6.50 31.76
C CYS A 76 -28.13 -6.71 33.26
N ILE A 77 -28.11 -5.62 34.02
CA ILE A 77 -27.94 -5.62 35.49
C ILE A 77 -29.19 -5.20 36.24
N ALA A 78 -30.14 -4.54 35.55
CA ALA A 78 -31.45 -4.24 36.09
C ALA A 78 -32.48 -4.25 34.96
N GLU A 79 -33.56 -5.01 35.13
CA GLU A 79 -34.69 -5.03 34.21
C GLU A 79 -35.70 -3.93 34.56
N SER A 80 -36.30 -3.31 33.55
CA SER A 80 -37.41 -2.37 33.71
C SER A 80 -38.31 -2.45 32.47
N PRO A 81 -39.65 -2.34 32.61
CA PRO A 81 -40.52 -2.20 31.44
C PRO A 81 -40.14 -0.98 30.60
N ASN A 82 -39.92 -1.16 29.29
CA ASN A 82 -39.47 -0.11 28.37
C ASN A 82 -38.14 0.54 28.79
N GLY A 83 -37.26 -0.24 29.41
CA GLY A 83 -36.05 0.25 30.05
C GLY A 83 -35.08 -0.87 30.41
N GLY A 84 -34.10 -0.53 31.22
CA GLY A 84 -33.11 -1.48 31.70
C GLY A 84 -31.74 -0.84 31.81
N SER A 85 -30.97 -1.29 32.79
CA SER A 85 -29.60 -0.85 33.01
C SER A 85 -28.64 -1.96 32.61
N PHE A 86 -27.56 -1.57 31.94
CA PHE A 86 -26.54 -2.48 31.43
C PHE A 86 -25.18 -2.10 31.97
N SER A 87 -24.39 -3.12 32.32
CA SER A 87 -22.96 -2.97 32.53
C SER A 87 -22.22 -3.19 31.22
N ILE A 88 -21.19 -2.38 30.97
CA ILE A 88 -20.37 -2.41 29.75
C ILE A 88 -18.94 -2.61 30.19
N THR A 89 -18.32 -3.70 29.76
CA THR A 89 -16.96 -4.06 30.16
C THR A 89 -16.16 -4.48 28.96
N GLY A 90 -15.03 -3.80 28.73
CA GLY A 90 -14.01 -4.22 27.78
C GLY A 90 -12.92 -5.03 28.47
N THR A 91 -12.36 -6.03 27.79
CA THR A 91 -11.25 -6.84 28.35
C THR A 91 -9.96 -6.04 28.57
N VAL A 92 -9.78 -4.93 27.87
CA VAL A 92 -8.62 -4.02 27.98
C VAL A 92 -9.03 -2.70 28.62
N SER A 93 -10.12 -2.08 28.14
CA SER A 93 -10.62 -0.81 28.64
C SER A 93 -11.27 -0.93 30.03
N GLY A 94 -11.59 -2.14 30.48
CA GLY A 94 -12.23 -2.40 31.77
C GLY A 94 -13.69 -1.97 31.82
N ARG A 95 -14.25 -1.91 33.03
CA ARG A 95 -15.64 -1.55 33.27
C ARG A 95 -15.89 -0.06 33.00
N GLN A 96 -16.93 0.22 32.24
CA GLN A 96 -17.38 1.56 31.86
C GLN A 96 -18.62 1.95 32.67
N THR A 97 -19.07 3.20 32.53
CA THR A 97 -20.31 3.67 33.16
C THR A 97 -21.50 2.85 32.68
N ASP A 98 -22.41 2.51 33.60
CA ASP A 98 -23.61 1.76 33.26
C ASP A 98 -24.50 2.54 32.31
N TYR A 99 -25.16 1.83 31.40
CA TYR A 99 -26.03 2.37 30.39
C TYR A 99 -27.48 2.12 30.76
N ASP A 100 -28.24 3.19 30.95
CA ASP A 100 -29.70 3.13 30.99
C ASP A 100 -30.23 3.38 29.57
N ILE A 101 -30.93 2.39 29.01
CA ILE A 101 -31.37 2.44 27.61
C ILE A 101 -32.36 3.58 27.34
N THR A 102 -33.03 4.11 28.37
CA THR A 102 -33.94 5.26 28.24
C THR A 102 -33.22 6.56 27.90
N THR A 103 -31.89 6.60 28.07
CA THR A 103 -31.05 7.75 27.74
C THR A 103 -30.74 7.89 26.24
N GLY A 104 -31.20 6.95 25.41
CA GLY A 104 -30.93 6.95 23.97
C GLY A 104 -29.57 6.32 23.67
N THR A 105 -28.76 6.91 22.78
CA THR A 105 -27.48 6.32 22.37
C THR A 105 -26.45 6.32 23.51
N TYR A 106 -25.89 5.15 23.80
CA TYR A 106 -24.74 5.03 24.67
C TYR A 106 -23.47 5.44 23.94
N THR A 107 -22.66 6.30 24.58
CA THR A 107 -21.38 6.74 24.04
C THR A 107 -20.32 6.70 25.12
N ILE A 108 -19.23 5.99 24.85
CA ILE A 108 -17.98 6.16 25.59
C ILE A 108 -17.14 7.16 24.77
N PRO A 109 -16.87 8.36 25.30
CA PRO A 109 -16.20 9.41 24.55
C PRO A 109 -14.91 8.92 23.88
N ASN A 110 -14.81 9.14 22.58
CA ASN A 110 -13.69 8.71 21.74
C ASN A 110 -13.46 7.18 21.67
N VAL A 111 -14.27 6.31 22.27
CA VAL A 111 -14.02 4.85 22.26
C VAL A 111 -15.05 4.12 21.40
N LEU A 112 -16.34 4.22 21.71
CA LEU A 112 -17.39 3.57 20.93
C LEU A 112 -18.77 4.19 21.20
N SER A 113 -19.73 3.90 20.33
CA SER A 113 -21.14 4.20 20.56
C SER A 113 -22.06 3.11 19.99
N PHE A 114 -23.20 2.90 20.65
CA PHE A 114 -24.27 2.01 20.19
C PHE A 114 -25.59 2.36 20.87
N THR A 115 -26.69 1.76 20.42
CA THR A 115 -28.01 1.92 21.05
C THR A 115 -28.60 0.54 21.31
N ILE A 116 -29.21 0.33 22.47
CA ILE A 116 -29.98 -0.89 22.75
C ILE A 116 -31.47 -0.59 22.52
N LEU A 117 -32.18 -1.51 21.87
CA LEU A 117 -33.63 -1.44 21.76
C LEU A 117 -34.26 -2.52 22.66
N ASP A 118 -35.21 -2.08 23.47
CA ASP A 118 -36.16 -2.97 24.12
C ASP A 118 -37.22 -3.38 23.08
N ASP A 119 -37.01 -4.53 22.42
CA ASP A 119 -38.02 -5.09 21.52
C ASP A 119 -39.01 -5.93 22.32
N THR A 120 -39.99 -5.26 22.94
CA THR A 120 -41.03 -5.94 23.71
C THR A 120 -41.96 -6.83 22.86
N GLY A 121 -41.83 -6.80 21.54
CA GLY A 121 -42.75 -7.41 20.59
C GLY A 121 -44.21 -6.96 20.77
N SER A 122 -45.11 -7.45 19.93
CA SER A 122 -46.57 -7.24 20.05
C SER A 122 -47.20 -7.98 21.27
N SER A 123 -46.41 -8.74 22.02
CA SER A 123 -46.83 -9.61 23.12
C SER A 123 -46.72 -8.96 24.51
N GLY A 124 -46.04 -7.83 24.67
CA GLY A 124 -45.91 -7.13 25.96
C GLY A 124 -45.11 -7.90 27.02
N ILE A 125 -44.43 -8.97 26.61
CA ILE A 125 -43.51 -9.79 27.40
C ILE A 125 -42.33 -10.03 26.48
N GLY A 126 -41.20 -9.35 26.71
CA GLY A 126 -40.05 -9.45 25.81
C GLY A 126 -38.94 -8.43 26.00
N GLY A 127 -38.70 -7.97 27.23
CA GLY A 127 -37.54 -7.12 27.51
C GLY A 127 -36.25 -7.92 27.74
N PHE A 128 -35.27 -7.28 28.38
CA PHE A 128 -34.06 -7.95 28.87
C PHE A 128 -34.28 -8.47 30.29
N GLU A 129 -33.79 -9.66 30.59
CA GLU A 129 -33.72 -10.19 31.94
C GLU A 129 -32.35 -9.91 32.57
N VAL A 130 -32.32 -9.74 33.90
CA VAL A 130 -31.05 -9.60 34.61
C VAL A 130 -30.16 -10.83 34.35
N GLY A 131 -28.96 -10.58 33.83
CA GLY A 131 -28.01 -11.61 33.43
C GLY A 131 -27.96 -11.89 31.93
N ASP A 132 -28.87 -11.34 31.12
CA ASP A 132 -28.73 -11.39 29.66
C ASP A 132 -27.46 -10.66 29.23
N THR A 133 -26.69 -11.25 28.31
CA THR A 133 -25.42 -10.69 27.83
C THR A 133 -25.31 -10.68 26.31
N PHE A 134 -24.57 -9.68 25.81
CA PHE A 134 -24.15 -9.55 24.42
C PHE A 134 -22.64 -9.39 24.39
N THR A 135 -22.00 -9.99 23.41
CA THR A 135 -20.56 -9.80 23.19
C THR A 135 -20.26 -9.39 21.77
N PHE A 136 -19.28 -8.51 21.62
CA PHE A 136 -18.70 -8.12 20.33
C PHE A 136 -17.22 -7.88 20.52
N ASN A 137 -16.48 -7.83 19.41
CA ASN A 137 -15.07 -7.47 19.40
C ASN A 137 -14.92 -6.11 18.73
N THR A 138 -14.04 -5.28 19.26
CA THR A 138 -13.49 -4.16 18.50
C THR A 138 -12.11 -4.56 18.01
N THR A 139 -11.77 -4.15 16.80
CA THR A 139 -10.44 -4.41 16.22
C THR A 139 -9.90 -3.11 15.66
N ARG A 140 -8.66 -2.82 16.03
CA ARG A 140 -7.84 -1.75 15.47
C ARG A 140 -6.79 -2.36 14.57
N ASP A 141 -6.71 -1.90 13.32
CA ASP A 141 -5.56 -2.15 12.47
C ASP A 141 -4.31 -1.65 13.20
N PRO A 142 -3.36 -2.53 13.58
CA PRO A 142 -2.15 -2.09 14.26
C PRO A 142 -1.25 -1.23 13.37
N GLY A 143 -1.53 -1.16 12.06
CA GLY A 143 -0.77 -0.41 11.07
C GLY A 143 0.67 -0.93 10.97
N ARG A 144 0.83 -2.24 11.18
CA ARG A 144 2.13 -2.93 11.22
C ARG A 144 2.46 -3.72 9.96
N ASN A 145 1.53 -3.84 9.02
CA ASN A 145 1.79 -4.55 7.78
C ASN A 145 1.84 -3.54 6.64
N ILE A 146 3.03 -2.99 6.38
CA ILE A 146 3.24 -2.02 5.32
C ILE A 146 3.40 -2.79 3.99
N ARG A 147 2.42 -2.67 3.10
CA ARG A 147 2.43 -3.33 1.78
C ARG A 147 3.16 -2.53 0.71
N SER A 148 3.17 -1.21 0.83
CA SER A 148 3.81 -0.35 -0.15
C SER A 148 4.29 0.95 0.48
N LEU A 149 5.45 1.42 0.01
CA LEU A 149 5.97 2.75 0.30
C LEU A 149 6.18 3.51 -1.00
N LEU A 150 5.91 4.80 -0.96
CA LEU A 150 6.20 5.71 -2.07
C LEU A 150 6.75 7.03 -1.55
N ALA A 151 8.01 7.32 -1.88
CA ALA A 151 8.60 8.64 -1.69
C ALA A 151 8.30 9.53 -2.91
N ASP A 152 7.57 10.62 -2.66
CA ASP A 152 7.34 11.71 -3.59
C ASP A 152 8.30 12.85 -3.26
N GLN A 153 9.45 12.86 -3.96
CA GLN A 153 10.50 13.84 -3.74
C GLN A 153 10.11 15.25 -4.22
N GLY A 154 9.27 15.35 -5.24
CA GLY A 154 8.83 16.61 -5.83
C GLY A 154 7.98 17.41 -4.85
N ASN A 155 7.17 16.71 -4.05
CA ASN A 155 6.31 17.32 -3.04
C ASN A 155 6.81 17.15 -1.60
N ASN A 156 7.94 16.47 -1.39
CA ASN A 156 8.48 16.12 -0.07
C ASN A 156 7.46 15.35 0.79
N LEU A 157 6.88 14.29 0.24
CA LEU A 157 5.91 13.44 0.92
C LEU A 157 6.33 11.97 0.88
N LEU A 158 6.03 11.23 1.94
CA LEU A 158 6.19 9.78 2.01
C LEU A 158 4.82 9.15 2.25
N TYR A 159 4.42 8.25 1.37
CA TYR A 159 3.18 7.50 1.49
C TYR A 159 3.45 6.07 1.95
N ALA A 160 2.56 5.54 2.79
CA ALA A 160 2.58 4.17 3.25
C ALA A 160 1.19 3.55 3.11
N VAL A 161 1.14 2.34 2.54
CA VAL A 161 -0.09 1.55 2.42
C VAL A 161 -0.05 0.43 3.46
N THR A 162 -1.07 0.35 4.30
CA THR A 162 -1.20 -0.72 5.30
C THR A 162 -2.18 -1.80 4.85
N LEU A 163 -1.96 -3.01 5.36
CA LEU A 163 -2.95 -4.09 5.32
C LEU A 163 -3.28 -4.53 6.75
N GLY A 164 -4.53 -4.41 7.15
CA GLY A 164 -5.06 -5.03 8.36
C GLY A 164 -5.85 -6.28 8.00
N GLU A 165 -5.72 -7.34 8.78
CA GLU A 165 -6.66 -8.47 8.72
C GLU A 165 -7.69 -8.30 9.83
N LEU A 166 -8.95 -8.13 9.45
CA LEU A 166 -10.07 -8.22 10.39
C LEU A 166 -10.70 -9.60 10.29
N SER A 167 -11.47 -9.98 11.31
CA SER A 167 -12.09 -11.31 11.38
C SER A 167 -13.06 -11.64 10.23
N SER A 168 -13.55 -10.63 9.50
CA SER A 168 -14.52 -10.77 8.40
C SER A 168 -13.91 -10.53 7.01
N HIS A 169 -12.92 -9.64 6.89
CA HIS A 169 -12.30 -9.24 5.63
C HIS A 169 -10.99 -8.47 5.85
N SER A 170 -10.18 -8.38 4.81
CA SER A 170 -8.97 -7.57 4.79
C SER A 170 -9.30 -6.09 4.59
N VAL A 171 -8.58 -5.21 5.29
CA VAL A 171 -8.72 -3.74 5.20
C VAL A 171 -7.38 -3.09 4.91
N GLY A 172 -7.38 -1.87 4.37
CA GLY A 172 -6.13 -1.17 4.11
C GLY A 172 -6.30 0.33 4.01
N ASN A 173 -5.39 1.06 4.64
CA ASN A 173 -5.37 2.51 4.67
C ASN A 173 -4.11 3.03 3.98
N ILE A 174 -4.20 4.22 3.43
CA ILE A 174 -3.07 5.01 2.98
C ILE A 174 -2.78 6.05 4.05
N TYR A 175 -1.52 6.17 4.39
CA TYR A 175 -1.00 7.22 5.24
C TYR A 175 0.01 8.05 4.45
N VAL A 176 0.12 9.33 4.79
CA VAL A 176 1.13 10.24 4.26
C VAL A 176 1.85 10.93 5.42
N HIS A 177 3.14 11.17 5.22
CA HIS A 177 4.00 11.89 6.13
C HIS A 177 4.82 12.93 5.36
N GLU A 178 5.08 14.07 5.99
CA GLU A 178 5.96 15.09 5.44
C GLU A 178 7.43 14.67 5.53
N LEU A 179 8.18 15.00 4.48
CA LEU A 179 9.62 14.90 4.41
C LEU A 179 10.21 16.31 4.43
N ASN A 180 11.42 16.43 4.97
CA ASN A 180 12.26 17.59 4.74
C ASN A 180 12.77 17.60 3.28
N PRO A 181 13.27 18.74 2.76
CA PRO A 181 13.82 18.81 1.40
C PRO A 181 15.01 17.88 1.12
N ASP A 182 15.67 17.38 2.17
CA ASP A 182 16.75 16.39 2.08
C ASP A 182 16.24 14.93 2.08
N GLY A 183 14.92 14.73 2.14
CA GLY A 183 14.26 13.43 2.24
C GLY A 183 14.16 12.88 3.66
N SER A 184 14.75 13.50 4.68
CA SER A 184 14.56 13.01 6.06
C SER A 184 13.10 13.16 6.50
N ILE A 185 12.62 12.24 7.32
CA ILE A 185 11.24 12.30 7.84
C ILE A 185 11.12 13.54 8.75
N ALA A 186 10.19 14.43 8.44
CA ALA A 186 9.95 15.62 9.25
C ALA A 186 9.37 15.24 10.63
N PRO A 187 9.44 16.12 11.65
CA PRO A 187 8.68 15.89 12.88
C PRO A 187 7.18 15.91 12.62
N GLY A 188 6.44 14.94 13.14
CA GLY A 188 4.99 14.88 12.99
C GLY A 188 4.42 13.48 13.16
N ASP A 189 3.10 13.39 13.02
CA ASP A 189 2.37 12.13 12.94
C ASP A 189 2.00 11.84 11.49
N TRP A 190 1.93 10.56 11.15
CA TRP A 190 1.31 10.11 9.92
C TRP A 190 -0.18 10.51 9.89
N ARG A 191 -0.65 10.99 8.73
CA ARG A 191 -2.04 11.36 8.48
C ARG A 191 -2.66 10.46 7.42
N GLU A 192 -3.94 10.17 7.53
CA GLU A 192 -4.64 9.35 6.54
C GLU A 192 -4.84 10.11 5.22
N ALA A 193 -4.69 9.41 4.10
CA ALA A 193 -4.85 9.94 2.75
C ALA A 193 -5.91 9.14 1.96
N ASN A 194 -7.04 8.83 2.62
CA ASN A 194 -8.02 7.85 2.16
C ASN A 194 -9.24 8.43 1.43
N THR A 195 -9.37 9.75 1.36
CA THR A 195 -10.60 10.40 0.91
C THR A 195 -10.99 9.94 -0.50
N GLY A 196 -12.22 9.45 -0.66
CA GLY A 196 -12.75 8.95 -1.94
C GLY A 196 -12.49 7.47 -2.23
N LEU A 197 -11.74 6.76 -1.37
CA LEU A 197 -11.63 5.31 -1.46
C LEU A 197 -12.94 4.60 -1.07
N PRO A 198 -13.23 3.44 -1.67
CA PRO A 198 -14.47 2.73 -1.44
C PRO A 198 -14.46 2.06 -0.06
N GLN A 199 -15.59 2.20 0.64
CA GLN A 199 -15.87 1.42 1.84
C GLN A 199 -16.25 -0.01 1.47
N TYR A 200 -15.98 -0.96 2.36
CA TYR A 200 -16.21 -2.38 2.15
C TYR A 200 -17.70 -2.71 1.96
N ASP A 201 -18.57 -2.24 2.86
CA ASP A 201 -20.02 -2.44 2.77
C ASP A 201 -20.82 -1.30 3.44
N PRO A 202 -20.93 -0.11 2.80
CA PRO A 202 -21.65 1.01 3.37
C PRO A 202 -23.17 0.76 3.42
N PRO A 203 -23.87 1.17 4.51
CA PRO A 203 -23.39 1.96 5.63
C PRO A 203 -22.87 1.14 6.82
N ASP A 204 -22.90 -0.18 6.70
CA ASP A 204 -22.76 -1.12 7.82
C ASP A 204 -21.30 -1.38 8.19
N ASP A 205 -20.43 -1.39 7.18
CA ASP A 205 -19.00 -1.43 7.30
C ASP A 205 -18.33 -0.25 6.58
N THR A 206 -17.84 0.68 7.40
CA THR A 206 -17.17 1.90 6.93
C THR A 206 -15.67 1.72 6.73
N THR A 207 -15.12 0.52 6.95
CA THR A 207 -13.72 0.25 6.62
C THR A 207 -13.49 0.30 5.13
N LEU A 208 -12.23 0.51 4.74
CA LEU A 208 -11.83 0.52 3.36
C LEU A 208 -11.43 -0.88 2.93
N PHE A 209 -11.70 -1.22 1.67
CA PHE A 209 -11.10 -2.39 1.06
C PHE A 209 -9.58 -2.39 1.22
N ALA A 210 -8.99 -3.58 1.33
CA ALA A 210 -7.55 -3.77 1.36
C ALA A 210 -6.85 -3.13 0.16
N GLN A 211 -5.86 -2.28 0.45
CA GLN A 211 -4.98 -1.68 -0.53
C GLN A 211 -3.63 -2.39 -0.48
N HIS A 212 -3.03 -2.66 -1.64
CA HIS A 212 -1.74 -3.37 -1.70
C HIS A 212 -0.62 -2.51 -2.23
N VAL A 213 -0.92 -1.60 -3.16
CA VAL A 213 0.14 -0.91 -3.91
C VAL A 213 -0.22 0.53 -4.22
N ILE A 214 0.74 1.44 -4.02
CA ILE A 214 0.65 2.82 -4.47
C ILE A 214 1.77 3.11 -5.48
N ALA A 215 1.42 3.85 -6.55
CA ALA A 215 2.34 4.15 -7.63
C ALA A 215 2.16 5.56 -8.20
N PRO A 216 3.24 6.30 -8.47
CA PRO A 216 3.17 7.55 -9.22
C PRO A 216 3.15 7.27 -10.72
N ASN A 217 2.53 8.18 -11.49
CA ASN A 217 2.68 8.18 -12.94
C ASN A 217 4.11 8.56 -13.38
N ILE A 218 4.76 9.46 -12.63
CA ILE A 218 6.11 9.94 -12.86
C ILE A 218 6.91 9.75 -11.56
N PRO A 219 7.92 8.87 -11.53
CA PRO A 219 8.73 8.64 -10.35
C PRO A 219 9.36 9.94 -9.83
N GLY A 220 9.21 10.19 -8.51
CA GLY A 220 9.81 11.33 -7.82
C GLY A 220 9.15 12.68 -8.07
N ASN A 221 8.30 12.85 -9.08
CA ASN A 221 7.57 14.11 -9.31
C ASN A 221 6.19 13.83 -9.96
N PRO A 222 5.26 13.23 -9.20
CA PRO A 222 4.00 12.75 -9.73
C PRO A 222 3.08 13.90 -10.12
N THR A 223 2.37 13.72 -11.23
CA THR A 223 1.15 14.50 -11.56
C THR A 223 -0.12 13.67 -11.39
N ALA A 224 0.02 12.38 -11.06
CA ALA A 224 -1.02 11.51 -10.59
C ALA A 224 -0.44 10.38 -9.73
N LEU A 225 -1.21 9.95 -8.74
CA LEU A 225 -0.98 8.72 -7.98
C LEU A 225 -2.06 7.70 -8.30
N TYR A 226 -1.70 6.43 -8.26
CA TYR A 226 -2.59 5.30 -8.50
C TYR A 226 -2.54 4.34 -7.31
N ILE A 227 -3.67 3.72 -7.02
CA ILE A 227 -3.77 2.69 -6.01
C ILE A 227 -4.61 1.50 -6.48
N GLY A 228 -4.21 0.32 -6.03
CA GLY A 228 -4.86 -0.95 -6.30
C GLY A 228 -4.82 -1.89 -5.11
N GLY A 229 -5.78 -2.81 -5.08
CA GLY A 229 -6.14 -3.58 -3.90
C GLY A 229 -7.04 -4.78 -4.20
N GLU A 230 -7.34 -5.58 -3.18
CA GLU A 230 -8.34 -6.64 -3.25
C GLU A 230 -9.75 -6.04 -3.29
N GLY A 231 -10.61 -6.53 -4.20
CA GLY A 231 -12.02 -6.15 -4.25
C GLY A 231 -12.31 -4.73 -4.78
N ILE A 232 -11.30 -3.97 -5.21
CA ILE A 232 -11.48 -2.61 -5.75
C ILE A 232 -11.13 -2.50 -7.24
N ASN A 233 -11.82 -1.57 -7.92
CA ASN A 233 -11.34 -1.04 -9.20
C ASN A 233 -10.08 -0.19 -8.99
N PHE A 234 -9.31 0.10 -10.06
CA PHE A 234 -8.16 1.00 -9.95
C PHE A 234 -8.61 2.43 -9.61
N TYR A 235 -7.98 3.03 -8.60
CA TYR A 235 -8.22 4.42 -8.20
C TYR A 235 -7.03 5.30 -8.57
N LYS A 236 -7.35 6.57 -8.87
CA LYS A 236 -6.40 7.60 -9.25
C LYS A 236 -6.66 8.87 -8.45
N ALA A 237 -5.58 9.50 -7.95
CA ALA A 237 -5.60 10.83 -7.39
C ALA A 237 -4.80 11.78 -8.29
N THR A 238 -5.36 12.95 -8.58
CA THR A 238 -4.71 14.05 -9.34
C THR A 238 -4.74 15.38 -8.60
N SER A 239 -5.29 15.39 -7.38
CA SER A 239 -5.43 16.56 -6.52
C SER A 239 -4.89 16.24 -5.12
N GLY A 240 -4.47 17.27 -4.40
CA GLY A 240 -3.83 17.12 -3.09
C GLY A 240 -2.46 16.47 -3.12
N LEU A 241 -1.79 16.46 -4.29
CA LEU A 241 -0.46 15.84 -4.45
C LEU A 241 0.64 16.61 -3.69
N ASP A 242 0.48 17.92 -3.56
CA ASP A 242 1.39 18.85 -2.87
C ASP A 242 1.19 18.85 -1.35
N THR A 243 -0.03 18.54 -0.89
CA THR A 243 -0.39 18.52 0.53
C THR A 243 -0.49 17.10 1.11
N GLY A 244 -0.59 16.08 0.27
CA GLY A 244 -0.92 14.71 0.68
C GLY A 244 -2.40 14.50 1.02
N GLU A 245 -3.25 15.53 0.92
CA GLU A 245 -4.71 15.44 1.09
C GLU A 245 -5.36 14.90 -0.20
N LEU A 246 -5.03 13.65 -0.53
CA LEU A 246 -5.44 13.02 -1.79
C LEU A 246 -6.95 12.82 -1.88
N ILE A 247 -7.49 13.03 -3.08
CA ILE A 247 -8.88 12.68 -3.43
C ILE A 247 -8.84 11.61 -4.52
N TRP A 248 -9.25 10.39 -4.14
CA TRP A 248 -9.27 9.23 -5.01
C TRP A 248 -10.55 9.14 -5.82
N GLN A 249 -10.41 8.77 -7.08
CA GLN A 249 -11.53 8.50 -7.98
C GLN A 249 -11.26 7.22 -8.77
N GLU A 250 -12.30 6.42 -9.01
CA GLU A 250 -12.18 5.26 -9.87
C GLU A 250 -11.76 5.71 -11.28
N SER A 251 -10.65 5.17 -11.79
CA SER A 251 -10.17 5.51 -13.13
C SER A 251 -9.19 4.45 -13.64
N LYS A 252 -9.46 3.94 -14.84
CA LYS A 252 -8.56 3.05 -15.60
C LYS A 252 -7.65 3.80 -16.58
N ASN A 253 -7.74 5.13 -16.63
CA ASN A 253 -6.99 5.98 -17.57
C ASN A 253 -5.57 6.26 -17.08
N GLY A 254 -4.59 5.99 -17.95
CA GLY A 254 -3.17 6.24 -17.68
C GLY A 254 -2.45 5.11 -16.95
N LEU A 255 -3.03 3.90 -16.95
CA LEU A 255 -2.36 2.68 -16.50
C LEU A 255 -1.32 2.25 -17.55
N SER A 256 -0.10 2.00 -17.10
CA SER A 256 0.96 1.34 -17.88
C SER A 256 1.31 0.01 -17.23
N ASN A 257 1.99 -0.88 -17.97
CA ASN A 257 2.47 -2.14 -17.40
C ASN A 257 3.35 -1.93 -16.14
N LEU A 258 4.07 -0.80 -16.07
CA LEU A 258 4.89 -0.41 -14.92
C LEU A 258 4.05 -0.10 -13.66
N ILE A 259 2.86 0.47 -13.82
CA ILE A 259 1.92 0.74 -12.72
C ILE A 259 1.21 -0.55 -12.28
N MET A 260 0.92 -1.44 -13.23
CA MET A 260 0.26 -2.73 -12.97
C MET A 260 1.18 -3.78 -12.33
N ALA A 261 2.50 -3.68 -12.51
CA ALA A 261 3.48 -4.70 -12.14
C ALA A 261 4.25 -4.42 -10.83
N ARG A 262 3.73 -3.68 -9.86
CA ARG A 262 4.47 -3.33 -8.63
C ARG A 262 4.42 -4.37 -7.50
N MET A 263 4.47 -5.67 -7.83
CA MET A 263 5.48 -6.51 -7.21
C MET A 263 6.68 -6.40 -8.12
N PRO A 264 7.83 -5.80 -7.73
CA PRO A 264 9.03 -5.84 -8.54
C PRO A 264 9.35 -7.31 -8.84
N VAL A 265 8.91 -7.80 -9.99
CA VAL A 265 9.42 -9.03 -10.56
C VAL A 265 10.77 -8.60 -11.11
N LEU A 266 11.75 -8.51 -10.20
CA LEU A 266 13.09 -8.04 -10.51
C LEU A 266 13.74 -8.88 -11.60
N PHE A 267 13.20 -10.06 -11.92
CA PHE A 267 13.69 -10.92 -12.99
C PHE A 267 12.51 -11.63 -13.65
N SER A 268 11.98 -11.07 -14.75
CA SER A 268 10.87 -11.70 -15.48
C SER A 268 11.33 -12.73 -16.52
N GLY A 269 12.65 -12.89 -16.66
CA GLY A 269 13.32 -13.85 -17.52
C GLY A 269 14.77 -13.47 -17.79
N LEU A 270 15.42 -14.21 -18.68
CA LEU A 270 16.75 -13.88 -19.20
C LEU A 270 16.68 -12.61 -20.06
N CYS A 271 17.67 -11.74 -19.92
CA CYS A 271 17.83 -10.60 -20.83
C CYS A 271 18.39 -11.08 -22.17
N GLU A 272 17.90 -10.51 -23.26
CA GLU A 272 18.37 -10.73 -24.61
C GLU A 272 18.87 -9.41 -25.22
N SER A 273 19.79 -9.52 -26.18
CA SER A 273 20.28 -8.39 -26.97
C SER A 273 19.68 -8.41 -28.37
N ASN A 274 18.98 -7.34 -28.74
CA ASN A 274 18.34 -7.22 -30.05
C ASN A 274 18.81 -5.95 -30.76
N MET A 275 19.30 -6.08 -31.99
CA MET A 275 19.69 -4.94 -32.84
C MET A 275 18.76 -4.82 -34.04
N TYR A 276 18.29 -3.60 -34.30
CA TYR A 276 17.42 -3.27 -35.42
C TYR A 276 18.04 -2.13 -36.24
N GLN A 277 18.15 -2.32 -37.55
CA GLN A 277 18.58 -1.27 -38.46
C GLN A 277 17.41 -0.33 -38.76
N GLU A 278 17.63 0.96 -38.64
CA GLU A 278 16.67 2.03 -38.94
C GLU A 278 16.94 2.63 -40.34
N ASP A 279 15.94 3.23 -40.96
CA ASP A 279 15.96 3.75 -42.35
C ASP A 279 16.96 4.90 -42.61
N SER A 280 17.69 5.36 -41.59
CA SER A 280 18.56 6.55 -41.62
C SER A 280 20.04 6.26 -41.31
N GLY A 281 20.46 5.00 -41.40
CA GLY A 281 21.84 4.59 -41.04
C GLY A 281 22.06 4.47 -39.54
N PHE A 282 20.98 4.54 -38.75
CA PHE A 282 21.03 4.27 -37.31
C PHE A 282 20.78 2.78 -37.04
N VAL A 283 21.38 2.29 -35.96
CA VAL A 283 21.07 0.99 -35.37
C VAL A 283 20.57 1.23 -33.95
N SER A 284 19.40 0.68 -33.66
CA SER A 284 18.84 0.62 -32.31
C SER A 284 19.24 -0.70 -31.65
N LEU A 285 19.81 -0.61 -30.45
CA LEU A 285 20.18 -1.75 -29.62
C LEU A 285 19.33 -1.76 -28.35
N TYR A 286 18.66 -2.89 -28.13
CA TYR A 286 17.97 -3.23 -26.88
C TYR A 286 18.73 -4.32 -26.16
N ILE A 287 18.85 -4.19 -24.83
CA ILE A 287 19.37 -5.22 -23.95
C ILE A 287 18.45 -5.28 -22.75
N GLN A 288 17.53 -6.26 -22.76
CA GLN A 288 16.41 -6.29 -21.83
C GLN A 288 15.79 -7.69 -21.73
N ASP A 289 15.02 -7.94 -20.68
CA ASP A 289 14.14 -9.12 -20.61
C ASP A 289 12.84 -8.93 -21.42
N LYS A 290 11.98 -9.96 -21.42
CA LYS A 290 10.68 -9.95 -22.12
C LYS A 290 9.73 -8.83 -21.70
N ASN A 291 9.94 -8.22 -20.53
CA ASN A 291 9.14 -7.13 -19.98
C ASN A 291 9.85 -5.77 -20.06
N GLY A 292 11.02 -5.69 -20.71
CA GLY A 292 11.74 -4.43 -20.86
C GLY A 292 12.55 -4.01 -19.62
N ASN A 293 12.85 -4.94 -18.71
CA ASN A 293 13.72 -4.68 -17.56
C ASN A 293 15.19 -4.73 -17.97
N PRO A 294 16.06 -3.89 -17.38
CA PRO A 294 17.49 -3.88 -17.68
C PRO A 294 18.22 -5.11 -17.10
N PRO A 295 19.42 -5.44 -17.63
CA PRO A 295 20.30 -6.46 -17.07
C PRO A 295 20.66 -6.22 -15.61
N VAL A 296 21.00 -7.31 -14.92
CA VAL A 296 21.50 -7.30 -13.54
C VAL A 296 22.74 -6.39 -13.44
N ALA A 297 22.81 -5.66 -12.34
CA ALA A 297 23.96 -4.84 -11.97
C ALA A 297 25.29 -5.61 -12.08
N GLY A 298 26.29 -4.98 -12.67
CA GLY A 298 27.60 -5.57 -12.97
C GLY A 298 27.73 -6.15 -14.36
N THR A 299 26.63 -6.38 -15.10
CA THR A 299 26.69 -6.83 -16.50
C THR A 299 27.46 -5.81 -17.33
N LYS A 300 28.49 -6.24 -18.05
CA LYS A 300 29.29 -5.36 -18.89
C LYS A 300 28.92 -5.51 -20.35
N VAL A 301 28.87 -4.39 -21.05
CA VAL A 301 28.57 -4.33 -22.47
C VAL A 301 29.56 -3.43 -23.18
N ILE A 302 30.14 -3.94 -24.26
CA ILE A 302 31.01 -3.19 -25.15
C ILE A 302 30.41 -3.26 -26.56
N VAL A 303 30.18 -2.10 -27.16
CA VAL A 303 29.77 -1.98 -28.56
C VAL A 303 30.94 -1.43 -29.35
N ARG A 304 31.34 -2.13 -30.40
CA ARG A 304 32.40 -1.71 -31.32
C ARG A 304 31.83 -1.45 -32.70
N LYS A 305 32.44 -0.50 -33.39
CA LYS A 305 32.21 -0.19 -34.78
C LYS A 305 33.47 -0.48 -35.57
N THR A 306 33.32 -1.18 -36.68
CA THR A 306 34.36 -1.34 -37.69
C THR A 306 33.98 -0.47 -38.87
N ASP A 307 34.81 0.51 -39.24
CA ASP A 307 34.49 1.34 -40.40
C ASP A 307 34.74 0.61 -41.74
N SER A 308 34.35 1.24 -42.85
CA SER A 308 34.55 0.69 -44.21
C SER A 308 36.01 0.40 -44.58
N GLU A 309 36.98 0.96 -43.86
CA GLU A 309 38.42 0.71 -44.05
C GLU A 309 38.95 -0.41 -43.14
N GLY A 310 38.08 -1.00 -42.32
CA GLY A 310 38.42 -2.08 -41.39
C GLY A 310 38.95 -1.60 -40.03
N LYS A 311 38.88 -0.31 -39.72
CA LYS A 311 39.37 0.23 -38.45
C LYS A 311 38.29 0.14 -37.37
N GLU A 312 38.66 -0.39 -36.22
CA GLU A 312 37.77 -0.52 -35.07
C GLU A 312 37.78 0.70 -34.15
N SER A 313 36.61 1.02 -33.60
CA SER A 313 36.40 2.04 -32.55
C SER A 313 35.34 1.58 -31.55
N THR A 314 35.47 1.97 -30.29
CA THR A 314 34.48 1.67 -29.25
C THR A 314 33.41 2.75 -29.22
N LEU A 315 32.15 2.35 -29.41
CA LEU A 315 30.98 3.23 -29.30
C LEU A 315 30.41 3.26 -27.89
N MET A 316 30.48 2.13 -27.18
CA MET A 316 29.98 1.99 -25.82
C MET A 316 30.87 1.03 -25.03
N ASN A 317 31.15 1.37 -23.77
CA ASN A 317 31.75 0.48 -22.80
C ASN A 317 31.08 0.81 -21.45
N TYR A 318 30.17 -0.04 -21.02
CA TYR A 318 29.26 0.25 -19.92
C TYR A 318 29.09 -0.94 -18.98
N THR A 319 29.02 -0.68 -17.69
CA THR A 319 28.67 -1.65 -16.66
C THR A 319 27.31 -1.27 -16.09
N TYR A 320 26.34 -2.17 -16.17
CA TYR A 320 24.98 -1.91 -15.70
C TYR A 320 24.96 -1.63 -14.19
N PRO A 321 24.33 -0.54 -13.73
CA PRO A 321 24.05 -0.29 -12.33
C PRO A 321 22.77 -1.00 -11.89
N ASP A 322 22.54 -1.05 -10.58
CA ASP A 322 21.25 -1.51 -10.03
C ASP A 322 20.18 -0.43 -10.24
N THR A 323 19.35 -0.62 -11.27
CA THR A 323 18.36 0.37 -11.70
C THR A 323 17.08 -0.29 -12.21
N LEU A 324 15.94 0.34 -11.93
CA LEU A 324 14.63 -0.11 -12.41
C LEU A 324 14.38 0.21 -13.89
N THR A 325 15.08 1.20 -14.43
CA THR A 325 14.93 1.67 -15.81
C THR A 325 16.28 2.06 -16.37
N HIS A 326 16.54 1.78 -17.65
CA HIS A 326 17.82 2.10 -18.27
C HIS A 326 17.67 2.46 -19.76
N THR A 327 18.66 3.15 -20.31
CA THR A 327 18.82 3.25 -21.78
C THR A 327 19.16 1.88 -22.36
N GLY A 328 18.67 1.58 -23.54
CA GLY A 328 18.67 0.24 -24.12
C GLY A 328 17.45 -0.60 -23.76
N THR A 329 16.38 -0.04 -23.17
CA THR A 329 15.16 -0.79 -22.87
C THR A 329 13.87 -0.11 -23.35
N TRP A 330 12.82 -0.91 -23.56
CA TRP A 330 11.45 -0.48 -23.89
C TRP A 330 10.46 -1.19 -22.96
N ARG A 331 10.07 -0.48 -21.90
CA ARG A 331 9.30 -1.06 -20.78
C ARG A 331 7.85 -1.37 -21.13
N ASP A 332 7.25 -0.58 -22.00
CA ASP A 332 5.87 -0.77 -22.41
C ASP A 332 5.74 -0.55 -23.92
N PRO A 333 5.64 -1.62 -24.72
CA PRO A 333 5.47 -1.53 -26.17
C PRO A 333 4.23 -0.74 -26.61
N SER A 334 3.23 -0.57 -25.73
CA SER A 334 2.04 0.22 -26.01
C SER A 334 2.25 1.73 -25.75
N ASP A 335 3.30 2.10 -25.02
CA ASP A 335 3.66 3.49 -24.72
C ASP A 335 5.03 3.84 -25.33
N SER A 336 4.98 4.55 -26.45
CA SER A 336 6.17 5.03 -27.18
C SER A 336 7.11 5.91 -26.35
N THR A 337 6.62 6.56 -25.29
CA THR A 337 7.45 7.41 -24.41
C THR A 337 8.39 6.61 -23.53
N THR A 338 8.11 5.31 -23.35
CA THR A 338 8.96 4.38 -22.60
C THR A 338 9.99 3.68 -23.47
N ASN A 339 10.00 3.93 -24.78
CA ASN A 339 10.96 3.37 -25.71
C ASN A 339 12.27 4.14 -25.68
N ASN A 340 13.31 3.55 -25.09
CA ASN A 340 14.59 4.22 -24.89
C ASN A 340 15.77 3.33 -25.32
N PRO A 341 15.95 3.03 -26.62
CA PRO A 341 17.06 2.20 -27.10
C PRO A 341 18.39 2.94 -27.04
N TYR A 342 19.50 2.19 -27.06
CA TYR A 342 20.76 2.79 -27.51
C TYR A 342 20.69 3.02 -29.01
N ARG A 343 21.18 4.17 -29.46
CA ARG A 343 21.23 4.52 -30.89
C ARG A 343 22.64 4.83 -31.33
N PHE A 344 23.09 4.15 -32.37
CA PHE A 344 24.40 4.33 -32.98
C PHE A 344 24.26 4.65 -34.46
N TYR A 345 25.08 5.58 -34.96
CA TYR A 345 25.13 5.89 -36.39
C TYR A 345 26.21 5.07 -37.10
N LEU A 346 25.83 4.39 -38.17
CA LEU A 346 26.71 3.62 -39.05
C LEU A 346 26.70 4.22 -40.46
N GLY A 347 27.89 4.51 -40.97
CA GLY A 347 28.10 4.89 -42.36
C GLY A 347 27.98 3.70 -43.30
N LEU A 348 27.95 3.99 -44.61
CA LEU A 348 27.89 2.96 -45.65
C LEU A 348 29.14 2.08 -45.59
N GLY A 349 28.94 0.77 -45.40
CA GLY A 349 30.02 -0.21 -45.30
C GLY A 349 30.58 -0.41 -43.90
N ASP A 350 30.08 0.32 -42.89
CA ASP A 350 30.46 0.12 -41.49
C ASP A 350 29.78 -1.13 -40.91
N GLY A 351 30.50 -1.86 -40.06
CA GLY A 351 30.00 -2.96 -39.23
C GLY A 351 29.85 -2.57 -37.77
N ILE A 352 29.02 -3.32 -37.05
CA ILE A 352 28.83 -3.19 -35.60
C ILE A 352 28.94 -4.55 -34.93
N SER A 353 29.60 -4.62 -33.78
CA SER A 353 29.70 -5.81 -32.96
C SER A 353 29.39 -5.50 -31.50
N LEU A 354 28.87 -6.52 -30.81
CA LEU A 354 28.45 -6.46 -29.42
C LEU A 354 29.19 -7.55 -28.64
N GLU A 355 29.90 -7.13 -27.60
CA GLU A 355 30.51 -8.00 -26.60
C GLU A 355 29.76 -7.83 -25.28
N MET A 356 29.35 -8.93 -24.66
CA MET A 356 28.64 -8.93 -23.38
C MET A 356 29.29 -9.88 -22.38
N GLU A 357 29.48 -9.39 -21.16
CA GLU A 357 29.90 -10.16 -19.99
C GLU A 357 28.77 -10.08 -18.96
N TRP A 358 27.94 -11.12 -18.90
CA TRP A 358 26.83 -11.20 -17.95
C TRP A 358 27.38 -11.38 -16.53
N ALA A 359 26.90 -10.58 -15.56
CA ALA A 359 27.31 -10.70 -14.15
C ALA A 359 26.70 -11.90 -13.41
N CYS A 360 26.23 -12.90 -14.17
CA CYS A 360 25.42 -13.99 -13.66
C CYS A 360 26.22 -14.90 -12.71
N SER A 361 25.73 -15.07 -11.48
CA SER A 361 26.31 -16.00 -10.50
C SER A 361 25.21 -16.63 -9.65
N ASP A 362 25.50 -17.80 -9.06
CA ASP A 362 24.58 -18.54 -8.18
C ASP A 362 24.16 -17.74 -6.93
N ALA A 363 24.85 -16.64 -6.63
CA ALA A 363 24.53 -15.72 -5.54
C ALA A 363 23.51 -14.63 -5.93
N VAL A 364 23.12 -14.55 -7.20
CA VAL A 364 22.20 -13.55 -7.74
C VAL A 364 20.87 -14.22 -8.10
N PRO A 365 19.75 -13.88 -7.42
CA PRO A 365 18.43 -14.42 -7.76
C PRO A 365 18.05 -14.11 -9.22
N GLY A 366 17.46 -15.08 -9.93
CA GLY A 366 17.04 -14.92 -11.34
C GLY A 366 18.10 -15.27 -12.39
N CYS A 367 19.32 -15.55 -11.95
CA CYS A 367 20.36 -16.16 -12.76
C CYS A 367 20.27 -17.68 -12.67
N SER A 368 19.47 -18.32 -13.53
CA SER A 368 19.71 -19.73 -13.80
C SER A 368 21.03 -19.80 -14.55
N SER A 369 22.06 -20.40 -13.94
CA SER A 369 23.18 -20.97 -14.69
C SER A 369 22.56 -21.84 -15.79
N GLY A 370 22.56 -21.34 -17.02
CA GLY A 370 21.99 -22.05 -18.15
C GLY A 370 22.74 -23.37 -18.35
N ASP A 371 21.97 -24.42 -18.64
CA ASP A 371 22.35 -25.30 -19.73
C ASP A 371 21.93 -24.63 -21.06
#